data_AF-A0A946A520-F1
#
_entry.id   AF-A0A946A520-F1
#
_cell.length_a   1.000
_cell.length_b   1.000
_cell.length_c   1.000
_cell.angle_alpha   90.00
_cell.angle_beta   90.00
_cell.angle_gamma   90.00
#
_symmetry.space_group_name_H-M   'P 1'
#
loop_
_entity.id
_entity.type
_entity.pdbx_description
1 polymer ?
#
loop_
_entity_poly.entity_id
_entity_poly.type
_entity_poly.pdbx_seq_one_letter_code
_entity_poly.pdbx_strand_id
1 'polypeptide(L)'
;MNIAKKVAKESSITFTGLLYGNLNRYLYTALLARWVGPEFLGIYSIANSIMLISEVFAKMGLETGIMRFVSRLNPKVDKEKINLLISSAFKMTAIFSLAIMIVLIISSGTIIDNYFSAQPILKSVLIIFAIAIPFNSLTIISAFATQGFKRLKYKTIVTQFLNPTVLLLTMTLCYWF
;
A
#
# COMPACT_ATOMS: atom_id res chain seq x y z
N MET A 1 31.79 9.40 2.00
CA MET A 1 30.63 10.27 2.31
C MET A 1 30.32 10.15 3.78
N ASN A 2 30.35 11.25 4.53
CA ASN A 2 30.11 11.25 5.98
C ASN A 2 28.72 10.64 6.28
N ILE A 3 28.61 9.78 7.31
CA ILE A 3 27.39 9.04 7.64
C ILE A 3 26.23 10.02 7.86
N ALA A 4 26.49 11.13 8.56
CA ALA A 4 25.54 12.20 8.79
C ALA A 4 24.98 12.78 7.47
N LYS A 5 25.83 13.03 6.48
CA LYS A 5 25.41 13.56 5.17
C LYS A 5 24.53 12.57 4.40
N LYS A 6 24.80 11.27 4.53
CA LYS A 6 23.97 10.22 3.91
C LYS A 6 22.59 10.12 4.57
N VAL A 7 22.55 10.15 5.91
CA VAL A 7 21.30 10.13 6.67
C VAL A 7 20.46 11.36 6.34
N ALA A 8 21.06 12.56 6.41
CA ALA A 8 20.37 13.81 6.09
C ALA A 8 19.74 13.79 4.68
N LYS A 9 20.47 13.30 3.67
CA LYS A 9 19.98 13.20 2.29
C LYS A 9 18.78 12.26 2.16
N GLU A 10 18.86 11.04 2.69
CA GLU A 10 17.77 10.06 2.56
C GLU A 10 16.54 10.46 3.39
N SER A 11 16.75 11.07 4.56
CA SER A 11 15.67 11.61 5.40
C SER A 11 14.96 12.78 4.72
N SER A 12 15.70 13.70 4.11
CA SER A 12 15.13 14.82 3.35
C SER A 12 14.28 14.35 2.16
N ILE A 13 14.75 13.33 1.43
CA ILE A 13 13.97 12.70 0.35
C ILE A 13 12.67 12.11 0.90
N THR A 14 12.76 11.35 2.00
CA THR A 14 11.60 10.72 2.63
C THR A 14 10.59 11.77 3.12
N PHE A 15 11.06 12.81 3.78
CA PHE A 15 10.24 13.92 4.28
C PHE A 15 9.51 14.65 3.15
N THR A 16 10.24 15.00 2.09
CA THR A 16 9.65 15.66 0.91
C THR A 16 8.61 14.77 0.24
N GLY A 17 8.88 13.47 0.12
CA GLY A 17 7.91 12.51 -0.38
C GLY A 17 6.67 12.43 0.49
N LEU A 18 6.81 12.36 1.81
CA LEU A 18 5.66 12.35 2.73
C LEU A 18 4.80 13.60 2.61
N LEU A 19 5.41 14.78 2.52
CA LEU A 19 4.67 16.03 2.28
C LEU A 19 3.90 15.97 0.96
N TYR A 20 4.58 15.64 -0.14
CA TYR A 20 3.94 15.55 -1.46
C TYR A 20 2.81 14.52 -1.49
N GLY A 21 3.07 13.30 -1.00
CA GLY A 21 2.11 12.21 -1.02
C GLY A 21 0.87 12.49 -0.19
N ASN A 22 1.02 13.13 0.98
CA ASN A 22 -0.12 13.53 1.80
C ASN A 22 -0.91 14.67 1.17
N LEU A 23 -0.24 15.70 0.65
CA LEU A 23 -0.92 16.78 -0.07
C LEU A 23 -1.72 16.24 -1.26
N ASN A 24 -1.14 15.30 -2.01
CA ASN A 24 -1.80 14.67 -3.16
C ASN A 24 -3.02 13.83 -2.72
N ARG A 25 -2.91 13.01 -1.66
CA ARG A 25 -4.05 12.28 -1.09
C ARG A 25 -5.16 13.21 -0.59
N TYR A 26 -4.81 14.32 0.07
CA TYR A 26 -5.79 15.32 0.50
C TYR A 26 -6.48 15.98 -0.68
N LEU A 27 -5.73 16.32 -1.73
CA LEU A 27 -6.30 16.88 -2.96
C LEU A 27 -7.26 15.88 -3.62
N TYR A 28 -6.87 14.61 -3.70
CA TYR A 28 -7.74 13.52 -4.17
C TYR A 28 -9.04 13.45 -3.36
N THR A 29 -8.97 13.42 -2.03
CA THR A 29 -10.16 13.36 -1.17
C THR A 29 -11.07 14.58 -1.36
N ALA A 30 -10.49 15.78 -1.45
CA ALA A 30 -11.24 17.02 -1.65
C ALA A 30 -11.93 17.07 -3.02
N LEU A 31 -11.22 16.66 -4.09
CA LEU A 31 -11.80 16.57 -5.42
C LEU A 31 -12.89 15.50 -5.48
N LEU A 32 -12.69 14.34 -4.83
CA LEU A 32 -13.67 13.26 -4.84
C LEU A 32 -14.98 13.70 -4.16
N ALA A 33 -14.87 14.38 -3.01
CA ALA A 33 -16.01 14.97 -2.31
C ALA A 33 -16.77 15.97 -3.19
N ARG A 34 -16.03 16.80 -3.94
CA ARG A 34 -16.59 17.92 -4.72
C ARG A 34 -17.17 17.49 -6.07
N TRP A 35 -16.53 16.56 -6.76
CA TRP A 35 -16.91 16.14 -8.12
C TRP A 35 -17.85 14.94 -8.14
N VAL A 36 -17.62 13.96 -7.26
CA VAL A 36 -18.42 12.73 -7.21
C VAL A 36 -19.52 12.84 -6.16
N GLY A 37 -19.23 13.50 -5.04
CA GLY A 37 -20.19 13.78 -3.97
C GLY A 37 -19.82 13.11 -2.64
N PRO A 38 -20.35 13.62 -1.51
CA PRO A 38 -20.00 13.16 -0.18
C PRO A 38 -20.47 11.72 0.12
N GLU A 39 -21.55 11.26 -0.50
CA GLU A 39 -22.07 9.90 -0.33
C GLU A 39 -21.07 8.85 -0.86
N PHE A 40 -20.56 9.04 -2.09
CA PHE A 40 -19.55 8.16 -2.69
C PHE A 40 -18.20 8.24 -1.97
N LEU A 41 -17.84 9.40 -1.44
CA LEU A 41 -16.68 9.52 -0.55
C LEU A 41 -16.85 8.64 0.70
N GLY A 42 -18.05 8.59 1.28
CA GLY A 42 -18.37 7.70 2.41
C GLY A 42 -18.15 6.23 2.06
N ILE A 43 -18.70 5.79 0.93
CA ILE A 43 -18.52 4.42 0.41
C ILE A 43 -17.04 4.10 0.20
N TYR A 44 -16.30 4.98 -0.49
CA TYR A 44 -14.86 4.83 -0.71
C TYR A 44 -14.10 4.74 0.61
N SER A 45 -14.43 5.60 1.58
CA SER A 45 -13.73 5.66 2.87
C SER A 45 -13.94 4.39 3.70
N ILE A 46 -15.15 3.83 3.69
CA ILE A 46 -15.46 2.56 4.35
C ILE A 46 -14.68 1.41 3.68
N ALA A 47 -14.79 1.28 2.35
CA ALA A 47 -14.08 0.24 1.61
C ALA A 47 -12.56 0.34 1.80
N ASN A 48 -12.00 1.55 1.75
CA ASN A 48 -10.57 1.79 1.98
C ASN A 48 -10.15 1.42 3.41
N SER A 49 -10.98 1.72 4.41
CA SER A 49 -10.69 1.36 5.80
C SER A 49 -10.65 -0.14 6.00
N ILE A 50 -11.61 -0.87 5.42
CA ILE A 50 -11.64 -2.34 5.44
C ILE A 50 -10.39 -2.90 4.75
N MET A 51 -10.05 -2.39 3.56
CA MET A 51 -8.85 -2.80 2.83
C MET A 51 -7.58 -2.59 3.65
N LEU A 52 -7.41 -1.43 4.31
CA LEU A 52 -6.24 -1.15 5.15
C LEU A 52 -6.10 -2.15 6.31
N ILE A 53 -7.21 -2.49 6.98
CA ILE A 53 -7.21 -3.49 8.05
C ILE A 53 -6.81 -4.86 7.50
N SER A 54 -7.40 -5.26 6.38
CA SER A 54 -7.11 -6.53 5.71
C SER A 54 -5.65 -6.63 5.25
N GLU A 55 -5.06 -5.53 4.78
CA GLU A 55 -3.65 -5.48 4.38
C GLU A 55 -2.69 -5.69 5.56
N VAL A 56 -3.05 -5.25 6.77
CA VAL A 56 -2.24 -5.53 7.97
C VAL A 56 -2.14 -7.04 8.19
N PHE A 57 -3.25 -7.75 8.07
CA PHE A 57 -3.28 -9.21 8.15
C PHE A 57 -2.57 -9.88 6.96
N ALA A 58 -2.76 -9.38 5.75
CA ALA A 58 -2.16 -9.93 4.53
C ALA A 58 -0.62 -9.92 4.57
N LYS A 59 -0.03 -8.88 5.18
CA LYS A 59 1.43 -8.73 5.27
C LYS A 59 2.02 -9.34 6.53
N MET A 60 1.22 -9.57 7.58
CA MET A 60 1.64 -10.16 8.87
C MET A 60 2.87 -9.49 9.51
N GLY A 61 3.10 -8.20 9.24
CA GLY A 61 4.29 -7.47 9.70
C GLY A 61 5.62 -7.83 9.00
N LEU A 62 5.60 -8.67 7.95
CA LEU A 62 6.79 -9.08 7.21
C LEU A 62 7.57 -7.89 6.62
N GLU A 63 6.89 -6.79 6.30
CA GLU A 63 7.54 -5.54 5.84
C GLU A 63 8.60 -5.02 6.83
N THR A 64 8.31 -5.10 8.13
CA THR A 64 9.26 -4.69 9.17
C THR A 64 10.37 -5.72 9.37
N GLY A 65 10.02 -7.01 9.28
CA GLY A 65 10.96 -8.12 9.40
C GLY A 65 12.04 -8.07 8.30
N ILE A 66 11.62 -8.00 7.03
CA ILE A 66 12.54 -7.92 5.89
C ILE A 66 13.45 -6.70 6.02
N MET A 67 12.89 -5.52 6.29
CA MET A 67 13.68 -4.29 6.43
C MET A 67 14.76 -4.45 7.50
N ARG A 68 14.40 -4.99 8.68
CA ARG A 68 15.32 -5.21 9.80
C ARG A 68 16.41 -6.22 9.45
N PHE A 69 16.04 -7.42 8.98
CA PHE A 69 17.01 -8.49 8.73
C PHE A 69 17.93 -8.19 7.54
N VAL A 70 17.39 -7.66 6.44
CA VAL A 70 18.20 -7.26 5.27
C VAL A 70 19.17 -6.14 5.63
N SER A 71 18.77 -5.19 6.49
CA SER A 71 19.66 -4.08 6.89
C SER A 71 20.86 -4.49 7.74
N ARG A 72 20.80 -5.66 8.39
CA ARG A 72 21.86 -6.21 9.24
C ARG A 72 22.86 -7.07 8.45
N LEU A 73 22.46 -7.61 7.31
CA LEU A 73 23.29 -8.46 6.47
C LEU A 73 24.19 -7.65 5.53
N ASN A 74 25.35 -8.21 5.17
CA ASN A 74 26.25 -7.56 4.22
C ASN A 74 25.93 -8.04 2.79
N PRO A 75 25.51 -7.15 1.86
CA PRO A 75 25.14 -7.54 0.51
C PRO A 75 26.26 -8.21 -0.30
N LYS A 76 27.53 -7.98 0.07
CA LYS A 76 28.70 -8.57 -0.60
C LYS A 76 29.00 -9.99 -0.15
N VAL A 77 28.58 -10.37 1.05
CA VAL A 77 28.94 -11.66 1.69
C VAL A 77 27.71 -12.56 1.79
N ASP A 78 26.58 -12.02 2.24
CA ASP A 78 25.36 -12.79 2.56
C ASP A 78 24.31 -12.74 1.43
N LYS A 79 24.73 -12.60 0.17
CA LYS A 79 23.82 -12.41 -0.97
C LYS A 79 22.74 -13.51 -1.07
N GLU A 80 23.13 -14.77 -0.88
CA GLU A 80 22.21 -15.91 -0.92
C GLU A 80 21.17 -15.84 0.21
N LYS A 81 21.60 -15.55 1.45
CA LYS A 81 20.69 -15.40 2.59
C LYS A 81 19.70 -14.27 2.37
N ILE A 82 20.14 -13.14 1.82
CA ILE A 82 19.27 -12.01 1.49
C ILE A 82 18.23 -12.41 0.44
N ASN A 83 18.65 -13.10 -0.63
CA ASN A 83 17.73 -13.59 -1.66
C ASN A 83 16.70 -14.58 -1.10
N LEU A 84 17.13 -15.49 -0.22
CA LEU A 84 16.24 -16.45 0.44
C LEU A 84 15.23 -15.74 1.37
N LEU A 85 15.68 -14.76 2.16
CA LEU A 85 14.80 -13.97 3.03
C LEU A 85 13.75 -13.20 2.23
N ILE A 86 14.16 -12.51 1.16
CA ILE A 86 13.25 -11.76 0.29
C ILE A 86 12.28 -12.72 -0.40
N SER A 87 12.78 -13.79 -1.03
CA SER A 87 11.94 -14.78 -1.72
C SER A 87 10.93 -15.45 -0.79
N SER A 88 11.35 -15.83 0.41
CA SER A 88 10.47 -16.42 1.43
C SER A 88 9.37 -15.45 1.84
N ALA A 89 9.72 -14.19 2.12
CA ALA A 89 8.74 -13.21 2.53
C ALA A 89 7.77 -12.82 1.40
N PHE A 90 8.23 -12.79 0.15
CA PHE A 90 7.36 -12.64 -1.02
C PHE A 90 6.38 -13.80 -1.16
N LYS A 91 6.86 -15.06 -1.05
CA LYS A 91 6.00 -16.25 -1.11
C LYS A 91 4.96 -16.25 0.00
N MET A 92 5.36 -15.99 1.24
CA MET A 92 4.43 -15.90 2.37
C MET A 92 3.41 -14.79 2.15
N THR A 93 3.85 -13.58 1.78
CA THR A 93 2.94 -12.46 1.54
C THR A 93 1.96 -12.78 0.42
N ALA A 94 2.40 -13.42 -0.67
CA ALA A 94 1.52 -13.83 -1.76
C ALA A 94 0.43 -14.80 -1.26
N ILE A 95 0.80 -15.81 -0.48
CA ILE A 95 -0.15 -16.79 0.07
C ILE A 95 -1.15 -16.11 1.01
N PHE A 96 -0.68 -15.33 1.98
CA PHE A 96 -1.55 -14.68 2.96
C PHE A 96 -2.43 -13.61 2.34
N SER A 97 -1.91 -12.81 1.42
CA SER A 97 -2.71 -11.79 0.73
C SER A 97 -3.78 -12.39 -0.19
N LEU A 98 -3.50 -13.51 -0.87
CA LEU A 98 -4.50 -14.26 -1.63
C LEU A 98 -5.56 -14.87 -0.72
N ALA A 99 -5.17 -15.43 0.42
CA ALA A 99 -6.11 -15.96 1.41
C ALA A 99 -7.04 -14.86 1.94
N ILE A 100 -6.48 -13.70 2.31
CA ILE A 100 -7.27 -12.54 2.76
C ILE A 100 -8.18 -12.02 1.65
N MET A 101 -7.72 -11.93 0.40
CA MET A 101 -8.54 -11.56 -0.75
C MET A 101 -9.78 -12.47 -0.86
N ILE A 102 -9.57 -13.80 -0.85
CA ILE A 102 -10.67 -14.77 -0.98
C ILE A 102 -11.66 -14.64 0.19
N VAL A 103 -11.14 -14.56 1.41
CA VAL A 103 -11.97 -14.39 2.62
C VAL A 103 -12.80 -13.10 2.52
N LEU A 104 -12.20 -12.00 2.07
CA LEU A 104 -12.89 -10.72 1.93
C LEU A 104 -13.98 -10.75 0.85
N ILE A 105 -13.72 -11.39 -0.29
CA ILE A 105 -14.71 -11.54 -1.37
C ILE A 105 -15.92 -12.36 -0.88
N ILE A 106 -15.68 -13.47 -0.19
CA ILE A 106 -16.77 -14.34 0.33
C ILE A 106 -17.57 -13.62 1.41
N SER A 107 -16.89 -12.94 2.34
CA SER A 107 -17.53 -12.18 3.43
C SER A 107 -18.13 -10.85 3.00
N SER A 108 -17.81 -10.35 1.79
CA SER A 108 -18.31 -9.05 1.31
C SER A 108 -19.83 -8.94 1.37
N GLY A 109 -20.55 -10.02 1.00
CA GLY A 109 -22.01 -10.05 1.08
C GLY A 109 -22.51 -9.93 2.51
N THR A 110 -22.02 -10.78 3.41
CA THR A 110 -22.49 -10.81 4.80
C THR A 110 -22.14 -9.54 5.57
N ILE A 111 -21.00 -8.92 5.31
CA ILE A 111 -20.61 -7.65 5.95
C ILE A 111 -21.58 -6.53 5.54
N ILE A 112 -21.93 -6.46 4.26
CA ILE A 112 -22.69 -5.31 3.72
C ILE A 112 -24.17 -5.46 4.01
N ASP A 113 -24.71 -6.67 3.90
CA ASP A 113 -26.12 -6.94 4.15
C ASP A 113 -26.48 -6.75 5.64
N ASN A 114 -25.56 -7.08 6.55
CA ASN A 114 -25.81 -6.97 8.00
C ASN A 114 -25.48 -5.59 8.59
N TYR A 115 -24.45 -4.89 8.10
CA TYR A 115 -23.95 -3.66 8.73
C TYR A 115 -24.14 -2.37 7.93
N PHE A 116 -24.37 -2.45 6.60
CA PHE A 116 -24.36 -1.28 5.71
C PHE A 116 -25.61 -1.16 4.84
N SER A 117 -26.75 -1.69 5.31
CA SER A 117 -28.06 -1.56 4.67
C SER A 117 -28.08 -1.98 3.19
N ALA A 118 -27.32 -3.03 2.86
CA ALA A 118 -27.32 -3.67 1.54
C ALA A 118 -27.04 -2.73 0.34
N GLN A 119 -26.18 -1.71 0.49
CA GLN A 119 -25.79 -0.85 -0.63
C GLN A 119 -25.03 -1.65 -1.70
N PRO A 120 -25.59 -1.87 -2.91
CA PRO A 120 -24.97 -2.75 -3.91
C PRO A 120 -23.63 -2.22 -4.42
N ILE A 121 -23.49 -0.90 -4.49
CA ILE A 121 -22.27 -0.22 -4.93
C ILE A 121 -21.10 -0.51 -3.97
N LEU A 122 -21.33 -0.47 -2.66
CA LEU A 122 -20.29 -0.76 -1.67
C LEU A 122 -19.75 -2.18 -1.84
N LYS A 123 -20.61 -3.14 -2.21
CA LYS A 123 -20.21 -4.54 -2.45
C LYS A 123 -19.28 -4.67 -3.64
N SER A 124 -19.62 -4.03 -4.76
CA SER A 124 -18.76 -4.00 -5.93
C SER A 124 -17.41 -3.35 -5.63
N VAL A 125 -17.40 -2.22 -4.92
CA VAL A 125 -16.17 -1.52 -4.53
C VAL A 125 -15.31 -2.39 -3.62
N LEU A 126 -15.90 -3.06 -2.64
CA LEU A 126 -15.18 -3.94 -1.72
C LEU A 126 -14.51 -5.12 -2.46
N ILE A 127 -15.20 -5.73 -3.41
CA ILE A 127 -14.64 -6.82 -4.24
C ILE A 127 -13.45 -6.32 -5.06
N ILE A 128 -13.57 -5.15 -5.69
CA ILE A 128 -12.45 -4.54 -6.44
C ILE A 128 -11.26 -4.28 -5.52
N PHE A 129 -11.49 -3.76 -4.32
CA PHE A 129 -10.43 -3.49 -3.34
C PHE A 129 -9.79 -4.79 -2.85
N ALA A 130 -10.58 -5.84 -2.63
CA ALA A 130 -10.08 -7.15 -2.25
C ALA A 130 -9.07 -7.69 -3.27
N ILE A 131 -9.37 -7.56 -4.57
CA ILE A 131 -8.49 -7.99 -5.65
C ILE A 131 -7.18 -7.18 -5.67
N ALA A 132 -7.20 -5.93 -5.22
CA ALA A 132 -6.01 -5.09 -5.13
C ALA A 132 -5.05 -5.46 -3.97
N ILE A 133 -5.54 -6.11 -2.91
CA ILE A 133 -4.76 -6.50 -1.71
C ILE A 133 -3.47 -7.26 -2.05
N PRO A 134 -3.46 -8.34 -2.86
CA PRO A 134 -2.24 -9.07 -3.20
C PRO A 134 -1.21 -8.20 -3.91
N PHE A 135 -1.64 -7.37 -4.86
CA PHE A 135 -0.74 -6.48 -5.60
C PHE A 135 -0.14 -5.39 -4.72
N ASN A 136 -0.96 -4.77 -3.86
CA ASN A 136 -0.47 -3.73 -2.96
C ASN A 136 0.46 -4.30 -1.87
N SER A 137 0.11 -5.46 -1.31
CA SER A 137 0.94 -6.15 -0.31
C SER A 137 2.32 -6.51 -0.86
N LEU A 138 2.40 -7.07 -2.07
CA LEU A 138 3.67 -7.37 -2.73
C LEU A 138 4.47 -6.10 -3.04
N THR A 139 3.81 -5.02 -3.47
CA THR A 139 4.45 -3.72 -3.71
C THR A 139 5.07 -3.15 -2.43
N ILE A 140 4.36 -3.22 -1.30
CA ILE A 140 4.85 -2.76 0.00
C ILE A 140 6.05 -3.59 0.44
N ILE A 141 5.95 -4.92 0.36
CA ILE A 141 7.06 -5.82 0.72
C ILE A 141 8.31 -5.55 -0.13
N SER A 142 8.13 -5.34 -1.44
CA SER A 142 9.22 -4.91 -2.35
C SER A 142 9.85 -3.60 -1.90
N ALA A 143 9.03 -2.61 -1.59
CA ALA A 143 9.49 -1.29 -1.17
C ALA A 143 10.28 -1.37 0.15
N PHE A 144 9.81 -2.14 1.14
CA PHE A 144 10.53 -2.32 2.40
C PHE A 144 11.80 -3.18 2.25
N ALA A 145 11.82 -4.15 1.33
CA ALA A 145 13.04 -4.87 0.97
C ALA A 145 14.11 -3.93 0.41
N THR A 146 13.75 -3.02 -0.50
CA THR A 146 14.69 -2.00 -1.02
C THR A 146 15.16 -1.03 0.07
N GLN A 147 14.28 -0.69 1.02
CA GLN A 147 14.64 0.12 2.18
C GLN A 147 15.68 -0.60 3.07
N GLY A 148 15.59 -1.93 3.22
CA GLY A 148 16.57 -2.75 3.95
C GLY A 148 18.01 -2.57 3.43
N PHE A 149 18.19 -2.33 2.13
CA PHE A 149 19.49 -2.00 1.54
C PHE A 149 19.95 -0.55 1.79
N LYS A 150 19.28 0.18 2.68
CA LYS A 150 19.52 1.61 3.01
C LYS A 150 19.35 2.51 1.78
N ARG A 151 18.38 2.18 0.91
CA ARG A 151 17.98 2.95 -0.27
C ARG A 151 16.53 3.38 -0.10
N LEU A 152 16.30 4.45 0.66
CA LEU A 152 14.96 4.94 0.99
C LEU A 152 14.29 5.64 -0.18
N LYS A 153 15.09 6.15 -1.12
CA LYS A 153 14.62 6.79 -2.36
C LYS A 153 13.58 5.95 -3.12
N TYR A 154 13.82 4.65 -3.32
CA TYR A 154 12.91 3.81 -4.13
C TYR A 154 11.56 3.61 -3.45
N LYS A 155 11.54 3.27 -2.17
CA LYS A 155 10.31 3.20 -1.39
C LYS A 155 9.53 4.52 -1.45
N THR A 156 10.22 5.65 -1.28
CA THR A 156 9.59 6.97 -1.26
C THR A 156 8.96 7.31 -2.61
N ILE A 157 9.67 7.04 -3.71
CA ILE A 157 9.15 7.28 -5.07
C ILE A 157 7.90 6.43 -5.32
N VAL A 158 7.92 5.13 -4.99
CA VAL A 158 6.77 4.25 -5.24
C VAL A 158 5.58 4.63 -4.36
N THR A 159 5.78 4.69 -3.04
CA THR A 159 4.66 4.79 -2.08
C THR A 159 4.13 6.20 -1.89
N GLN A 160 4.96 7.24 -2.12
CA GLN A 160 4.58 8.63 -1.85
C GLN A 160 4.48 9.50 -3.11
N PHE A 161 5.16 9.14 -4.21
CA PHE A 161 5.00 9.87 -5.48
C PHE A 161 4.08 9.12 -6.44
N LEU A 162 4.46 7.91 -6.87
CA LEU A 162 3.74 7.15 -7.89
C LEU A 162 2.32 6.81 -7.45
N ASN A 163 2.13 6.12 -6.32
CA ASN A 163 0.80 5.66 -5.92
C ASN A 163 -0.23 6.80 -5.79
N PRO A 164 0.04 7.90 -5.05
CA PRO A 164 -0.91 9.01 -4.97
C PRO A 164 -1.13 9.71 -6.31
N THR A 165 -0.06 9.95 -7.07
CA THR A 165 -0.16 10.66 -8.36
C THR A 165 -0.95 9.87 -9.38
N VAL A 166 -0.74 8.55 -9.47
CA VAL A 166 -1.51 7.67 -10.36
C VAL A 166 -2.98 7.69 -9.96
N LEU A 167 -3.29 7.55 -8.67
CA LEU A 167 -4.68 7.59 -8.17
C LEU A 167 -5.38 8.90 -8.52
N LEU A 168 -4.68 10.03 -8.35
CA LEU A 168 -5.21 11.34 -8.65
C LEU A 168 -5.41 11.55 -10.15
N LEU A 169 -4.41 11.18 -10.96
CA LEU A 169 -4.49 11.29 -12.42
C LEU A 169 -5.61 10.42 -12.98
N THR A 170 -5.72 9.15 -12.56
CA THR A 170 -6.80 8.27 -13.03
C THR A 170 -8.16 8.81 -12.66
N MET A 171 -8.34 9.35 -11.45
CA MET A 171 -9.58 10.00 -11.07
C MET A 171 -9.91 11.20 -11.97
N THR A 172 -8.92 12.08 -12.21
CA THR A 172 -9.16 13.24 -13.09
C THR A 172 -9.50 12.80 -14.52
N LEU A 173 -8.81 11.80 -15.07
CA LEU A 173 -9.09 11.31 -16.41
C LEU A 173 -10.47 10.68 -16.52
N CYS A 174 -10.88 9.87 -15.54
CA CYS A 174 -12.21 9.26 -15.52
C CYS A 174 -13.35 10.26 -15.31
N TYR A 175 -13.10 11.44 -14.74
CA TYR A 175 -14.13 12.47 -14.59
C TYR A 175 -14.37 13.25 -15.89
N TRP A 176 -13.33 13.39 -16.72
CA TRP A 176 -13.39 14.14 -17.97
C TRP A 176 -13.89 13.30 -19.16
N PHE A 177 -13.94 11.97 -19.02
CA PHE A 177 -14.44 11.02 -20.01
C PHE A 177 -15.88 10.61 -19.69
#